data_AF-A0A3A6EY97-F1
#
_entry.id   AF-A0A3A6EY97-F1
#
_cell.length_a   1.000
_cell.length_b   1.000
_cell.length_c   1.000
_cell.angle_alpha   90.00
_cell.angle_beta   90.00
_cell.angle_gamma   90.00
#
_symmetry.space_group_name_H-M   'P 1'
#
loop_
_entity.id
_entity.type
_entity.pdbx_description
1 polymer ?
#
loop_
_entity_poly.entity_id
_entity_poly.type
_entity_poly.pdbx_seq_one_letter_code
_entity_poly.pdbx_strand_id
1 'polypeptide(L)'
;MNEVLEQIDRSGFDAGYSLAVEKLREYPNSDLLVNNLAALLDGAIILSGNPIPLKEKYEKEIEALYQRAAQSTNAVIREQASACLISKLMEQGNYEQAQELLDTIPGKSSIDRDLVQANIWIAQGKLKKAAKCTEEKLLSVTNEIHSALMTLMEIAIKEERMDDAEYIADVDRGSAQLFDLWEYNSYVAHSQLYIAAKDRKKSPEVLRAMLASLTKKWEIDQSPLYRYIEKKEVDQAFGGKLQKLIIQSLRTDEEMQFLENR
;
A
#
# COMPACT_ATOMS: atom_id res chain seq x y z
N MET A 1 8.34 1.94 -29.95
CA MET A 1 7.71 0.96 -29.06
C MET A 1 6.83 0.01 -29.87
N ASN A 2 5.69 0.45 -30.40
CA ASN A 2 4.75 -0.43 -31.15
C ASN A 2 5.40 -1.15 -32.35
N GLU A 3 6.21 -0.44 -33.13
CA GLU A 3 6.94 -1.04 -34.26
C GLU A 3 7.89 -2.17 -33.85
N VAL A 4 8.47 -2.11 -32.65
CA VAL A 4 9.36 -3.16 -32.13
C VAL A 4 8.53 -4.41 -31.79
N LEU A 5 7.40 -4.24 -31.08
CA LEU A 5 6.50 -5.36 -30.77
C LEU A 5 5.96 -6.01 -32.05
N GLU A 6 5.47 -5.20 -33.00
CA GLU A 6 5.00 -5.72 -34.29
C GLU A 6 6.09 -6.51 -35.03
N GLN A 7 7.35 -6.07 -34.93
CA GLN A 7 8.47 -6.76 -35.54
C GLN A 7 8.79 -8.08 -34.84
N ILE A 8 8.68 -8.14 -33.50
CA ILE A 8 8.79 -9.38 -32.73
C ILE A 8 7.71 -10.37 -33.17
N ASP A 9 6.45 -9.92 -33.26
CA ASP A 9 5.32 -10.77 -33.63
C ASP A 9 5.43 -11.31 -35.07
N ARG A 10 5.90 -10.48 -36.01
CA ARG A 10 6.01 -10.86 -37.43
C ARG A 10 7.25 -11.68 -37.75
N SER A 11 8.40 -11.33 -37.18
CA SER A 11 9.71 -11.80 -37.64
C SER A 11 10.55 -12.44 -36.54
N GLY A 12 10.01 -12.58 -35.33
CA GLY A 12 10.69 -13.17 -34.19
C GLY A 12 11.50 -12.17 -33.36
N PHE A 13 11.92 -12.63 -32.18
CA PHE A 13 12.56 -11.79 -31.17
C PHE A 13 13.83 -11.10 -31.68
N ASP A 14 14.68 -11.81 -32.41
CA ASP A 14 15.96 -11.28 -32.91
C ASP A 14 15.76 -10.04 -33.80
N ALA A 15 14.76 -10.08 -34.68
CA ALA A 15 14.44 -8.98 -35.59
C ALA A 15 13.89 -7.75 -34.83
N GLY A 16 13.04 -7.99 -33.83
CA GLY A 16 12.55 -6.93 -32.95
C GLY A 16 13.67 -6.31 -32.11
N TYR A 17 14.55 -7.14 -31.55
CA TYR A 17 15.72 -6.69 -30.80
C TYR A 17 16.63 -5.80 -31.67
N SER A 18 16.94 -6.21 -32.90
CA SER A 18 17.73 -5.39 -33.83
C SER A 18 17.09 -4.02 -34.08
N LEU A 19 15.78 -3.97 -34.31
CA LEU A 19 15.06 -2.71 -34.48
C LEU A 19 15.08 -1.84 -33.20
N ALA A 20 14.99 -2.47 -32.01
CA ALA A 20 15.14 -1.74 -30.75
C ALA A 20 16.52 -1.10 -30.62
N VAL A 21 17.59 -1.84 -30.97
CA VAL A 21 18.97 -1.32 -30.96
C VAL A 21 19.14 -0.15 -31.95
N GLU A 22 18.55 -0.22 -33.13
CA GLU A 22 18.55 0.88 -34.10
C GLU A 22 17.92 2.14 -33.51
N LYS A 23 16.73 2.01 -32.91
CA LYS A 23 16.04 3.14 -32.25
C LYS A 23 16.85 3.73 -31.10
N LEU A 24 17.56 2.90 -30.33
CA LEU A 24 18.45 3.38 -29.27
C LEU A 24 19.66 4.15 -29.81
N ARG A 25 20.15 3.82 -31.02
CA ARG A 25 21.21 4.59 -31.69
C ARG A 25 20.72 5.92 -32.25
N GLU A 26 19.47 5.98 -32.73
CA GLU A 26 18.85 7.22 -33.20
C GLU A 26 18.59 8.20 -32.06
N TYR A 27 18.26 7.70 -30.86
CA TYR A 27 17.95 8.51 -29.69
C TYR A 27 18.84 8.15 -28.49
N PRO A 28 20.17 8.35 -28.59
CA PRO A 28 21.13 7.82 -27.63
C PRO A 28 21.08 8.52 -26.27
N ASN A 29 20.37 9.64 -26.11
CA ASN A 29 20.26 10.39 -24.84
C ASN A 29 18.87 10.30 -24.20
N SER A 30 17.97 9.45 -24.72
CA SER A 30 16.61 9.31 -24.17
C SER A 30 16.55 8.17 -23.16
N ASP A 31 16.74 8.50 -21.88
CA ASP A 31 16.61 7.52 -20.78
C ASP A 31 15.22 6.88 -20.74
N LEU A 32 14.18 7.65 -21.10
CA LEU A 32 12.81 7.15 -21.20
C LEU A 32 12.70 6.06 -22.27
N LEU A 33 13.30 6.28 -23.43
CA LEU A 33 13.30 5.28 -24.50
C LEU A 33 14.09 4.04 -24.10
N VAL A 34 15.25 4.23 -23.45
CA VAL A 34 16.09 3.14 -22.93
C VAL A 34 15.28 2.26 -21.97
N ASN A 35 14.66 2.87 -20.95
CA ASN A 35 13.88 2.16 -19.95
C ASN A 35 12.68 1.43 -20.58
N ASN A 36 11.95 2.11 -21.46
CA ASN A 36 10.76 1.54 -22.10
C ASN A 36 11.12 0.37 -23.02
N LEU A 37 12.17 0.50 -23.86
CA LEU A 37 12.60 -0.59 -24.72
C LEU A 37 13.16 -1.77 -23.93
N ALA A 38 13.88 -1.53 -22.83
CA ALA A 38 14.29 -2.59 -21.92
C ALA A 38 13.06 -3.37 -21.39
N ALA A 39 12.06 -2.66 -20.85
CA ALA A 39 10.82 -3.27 -20.35
C ALA A 39 10.04 -4.05 -21.42
N LEU A 40 9.94 -3.52 -22.64
CA LEU A 40 9.27 -4.20 -23.75
C LEU A 40 9.98 -5.48 -24.15
N LEU A 41 11.31 -5.43 -24.29
CA LEU A 41 12.10 -6.60 -24.68
C LEU A 41 12.06 -7.67 -23.58
N ASP A 42 12.16 -7.27 -22.32
CA ASP A 42 12.08 -8.17 -21.18
C ASP A 42 10.70 -8.86 -21.10
N GLY A 43 9.63 -8.08 -21.24
CA GLY A 43 8.26 -8.61 -21.31
C GLY A 43 8.06 -9.56 -22.49
N ALA A 44 8.65 -9.25 -23.65
CA ALA A 44 8.58 -10.14 -24.82
C ALA A 44 9.34 -11.46 -24.61
N ILE A 45 10.46 -11.48 -23.85
CA ILE A 45 11.14 -12.73 -23.47
C ILE A 45 10.24 -13.56 -22.55
N ILE A 46 9.64 -12.94 -21.53
CA ILE A 46 8.77 -13.62 -20.54
C ILE A 46 7.54 -14.24 -21.22
N LEU A 47 6.92 -13.50 -22.14
CA LEU A 47 5.71 -13.91 -22.83
C LEU A 47 5.98 -14.80 -24.06
N SER A 48 7.25 -15.03 -24.41
CA SER A 48 7.59 -15.87 -25.55
C SER A 48 7.17 -17.32 -25.30
N GLY A 49 6.22 -17.81 -26.10
CA GLY A 49 5.84 -19.23 -26.12
C GLY A 49 6.85 -20.13 -26.84
N ASN A 50 7.84 -19.55 -27.52
CA ASN A 50 8.86 -20.28 -28.28
C ASN A 50 10.26 -20.11 -27.66
N PRO A 51 11.15 -21.11 -27.77
CA PRO A 51 12.55 -20.97 -27.37
C PRO A 51 13.25 -19.83 -28.14
N ILE A 52 14.00 -19.00 -27.43
CA ILE A 52 14.84 -17.94 -28.00
C ILE A 52 16.30 -18.43 -27.95
N PRO A 53 16.94 -18.77 -29.10
CA PRO A 53 18.26 -19.41 -29.12
C PRO A 53 19.39 -18.61 -28.46
N LEU A 54 19.27 -17.28 -28.39
CA LEU A 54 20.25 -16.37 -27.78
C LEU A 54 19.71 -15.66 -26.52
N LYS A 55 18.73 -16.27 -25.83
CA LYS A 55 18.04 -15.68 -24.68
C LYS A 55 18.98 -15.05 -23.65
N GLU A 56 19.98 -15.80 -23.17
CA GLU A 56 20.91 -15.32 -22.14
C GLU A 56 21.72 -14.09 -22.59
N LYS A 57 22.04 -14.01 -23.89
CA LYS A 57 22.72 -12.83 -24.45
C LYS A 57 21.79 -11.62 -24.39
N TYR A 58 20.55 -11.78 -24.83
CA TYR A 58 19.56 -10.70 -24.81
C TYR A 58 19.25 -10.24 -23.39
N GLU A 59 19.11 -11.16 -22.44
CA GLU A 59 18.88 -10.83 -21.04
C GLU A 59 20.02 -9.97 -20.47
N LYS A 60 21.28 -10.30 -20.77
CA LYS A 60 22.44 -9.47 -20.38
C LYS A 60 22.43 -8.09 -21.02
N GLU A 61 22.11 -8.01 -22.31
CA GLU A 61 22.05 -6.72 -23.02
C GLU A 61 20.88 -5.85 -22.51
N ILE A 62 19.73 -6.45 -22.19
CA ILE A 62 18.58 -5.78 -21.58
C ILE A 62 18.91 -5.31 -20.16
N GLU A 63 19.61 -6.13 -19.38
CA GLU A 63 20.09 -5.74 -18.05
C GLU A 63 21.00 -4.51 -18.11
N ALA A 64 21.91 -4.44 -19.09
CA ALA A 64 22.75 -3.27 -19.31
C ALA A 64 21.93 -2.01 -19.66
N LEU A 65 20.80 -2.14 -20.36
CA LEU A 65 19.88 -1.02 -20.59
C LEU A 65 19.23 -0.55 -19.29
N TYR A 66 18.81 -1.45 -18.40
CA TYR A 66 18.30 -1.07 -17.10
C TYR A 66 19.37 -0.45 -16.20
N GLN A 67 20.59 -1.01 -16.17
CA GLN A 67 21.71 -0.41 -15.42
C GLN A 67 21.97 1.03 -15.87
N ARG A 68 21.89 1.28 -17.17
CA ARG A 68 21.99 2.64 -17.73
C ARG A 68 20.81 3.52 -17.31
N ALA A 69 19.57 3.04 -17.41
CA ALA A 69 18.38 3.80 -16.99
C ALA A 69 18.36 4.08 -15.48
N ALA A 70 18.93 3.20 -14.66
CA ALA A 70 19.13 3.36 -13.22
C ALA A 70 20.18 4.44 -12.86
N GLN A 71 20.81 5.09 -13.85
CA GLN A 71 21.64 6.29 -13.66
C GLN A 71 20.95 7.58 -14.16
N SER A 72 19.68 7.51 -14.59
CA SER A 72 18.95 8.66 -15.09
C SER A 72 18.79 9.76 -14.05
N THR A 73 18.87 11.02 -14.47
CA THR A 73 18.55 12.17 -13.61
C THR A 73 17.06 12.25 -13.28
N ASN A 74 16.20 11.56 -14.05
CA ASN A 74 14.78 11.45 -13.76
C ASN A 74 14.53 10.35 -12.72
N ALA A 75 14.06 10.75 -11.53
CA ALA A 75 13.82 9.84 -10.41
C ALA A 75 12.88 8.67 -10.76
N VAL A 76 11.80 8.92 -11.50
CA VAL A 76 10.82 7.88 -11.85
C VAL A 76 11.46 6.81 -12.75
N ILE A 77 12.20 7.23 -13.77
CA ILE A 77 12.91 6.30 -14.67
C ILE A 77 13.95 5.50 -13.89
N ARG A 78 14.71 6.21 -13.05
CA ARG A 78 15.78 5.61 -12.26
C ARG A 78 15.25 4.54 -11.30
N GLU A 79 14.15 4.83 -10.62
CA GLU A 79 13.51 3.93 -9.65
C GLU A 79 12.83 2.73 -10.33
N GLN A 80 12.17 2.94 -11.47
CA GLN A 80 11.59 1.85 -12.27
C GLN A 80 12.67 0.88 -12.76
N ALA A 81 13.77 1.41 -13.32
CA ALA A 81 14.89 0.59 -13.78
C ALA A 81 15.53 -0.19 -12.63
N SER A 82 15.71 0.44 -11.45
CA SER A 82 16.20 -0.25 -10.26
C SER A 82 15.27 -1.37 -9.81
N ALA A 83 13.94 -1.21 -9.87
CA ALA A 83 13.00 -2.28 -9.54
C ALA A 83 13.09 -3.49 -10.47
N CYS A 84 13.31 -3.26 -11.78
CA CYS A 84 13.56 -4.33 -12.74
C CYS A 84 14.88 -5.07 -12.43
N LEU A 85 15.95 -4.34 -12.11
CA LEU A 85 17.23 -4.95 -11.71
C LEU A 85 17.11 -5.76 -10.41
N ILE A 86 16.38 -5.25 -9.40
CA ILE A 86 16.10 -5.98 -8.17
C ILE A 86 15.39 -7.30 -8.48
N SER A 87 14.39 -7.28 -9.37
CA SER A 87 13.64 -8.47 -9.75
C SER A 87 14.54 -9.51 -10.44
N LYS A 88 15.46 -9.09 -11.32
CA LYS A 88 16.44 -9.99 -11.94
C LYS A 88 17.43 -10.58 -10.95
N LEU A 89 17.95 -9.77 -10.02
CA LEU A 89 18.82 -10.25 -8.95
C LEU A 89 18.10 -11.29 -8.08
N MET A 90 16.81 -11.07 -7.81
CA MET A 90 15.97 -12.01 -7.08
C MET A 90 15.79 -13.34 -7.82
N GLU A 91 15.52 -13.33 -9.13
CA GLU A 91 15.43 -14.54 -9.96
C GLU A 91 16.73 -15.34 -10.00
N GLN A 92 17.88 -14.65 -9.95
CA GLN A 92 19.21 -15.26 -9.91
C GLN A 92 19.64 -15.73 -8.51
N GLY A 93 18.83 -15.50 -7.47
CA GLY A 93 19.16 -15.83 -6.09
C GLY A 93 20.14 -14.86 -5.41
N ASN A 94 20.46 -13.73 -6.05
CA ASN A 94 21.39 -12.70 -5.57
C ASN A 94 20.72 -11.72 -4.61
N TYR A 95 20.16 -12.25 -3.51
CA TYR A 95 19.29 -11.48 -2.60
C TYR A 95 19.99 -10.35 -1.84
N GLU A 96 21.29 -10.46 -1.58
CA GLU A 96 22.06 -9.42 -0.89
C GLU A 96 22.23 -8.19 -1.79
N GLN A 97 22.59 -8.39 -3.06
CA GLN A 97 22.69 -7.30 -4.03
C GLN A 97 21.32 -6.66 -4.31
N ALA A 98 20.25 -7.47 -4.33
CA ALA A 98 18.88 -6.96 -4.43
C ALA A 98 18.54 -6.02 -3.25
N GLN A 99 18.96 -6.38 -2.03
CA GLN A 99 18.79 -5.55 -0.83
C GLN A 99 19.61 -4.26 -0.91
N GLU A 100 20.90 -4.35 -1.28
CA GLU A 100 21.78 -3.19 -1.43
C GLU A 100 21.20 -2.18 -2.43
N LEU A 101 20.69 -2.66 -3.56
CA LEU A 101 20.06 -1.80 -4.56
C LEU A 101 18.77 -1.17 -4.02
N LEU A 102 17.92 -1.93 -3.33
CA LEU A 102 16.70 -1.39 -2.69
C LEU A 102 17.03 -0.30 -1.66
N ASP A 103 18.13 -0.45 -0.92
CA ASP A 103 18.53 0.51 0.11
C ASP A 103 18.99 1.86 -0.47
N THR A 104 19.36 1.90 -1.76
CA THR A 104 19.63 3.16 -2.47
C THR A 104 18.37 3.92 -2.88
N ILE A 105 17.20 3.28 -2.85
CA ILE A 105 15.93 3.88 -3.29
C ILE A 105 15.32 4.69 -2.12
N PRO A 106 14.98 5.98 -2.34
CA PRO A 106 14.35 6.81 -1.31
C PRO A 106 13.04 6.19 -0.78
N GLY A 107 12.72 6.45 0.49
CA GLY A 107 11.49 5.93 1.09
C GLY A 107 10.20 6.43 0.42
N LYS A 108 10.21 7.68 -0.08
CA LYS A 108 9.14 8.20 -0.96
C LYS A 108 9.57 8.01 -2.40
N SER A 109 9.04 6.99 -3.04
CA SER A 109 9.40 6.58 -4.40
C SER A 109 8.15 6.30 -5.25
N SER A 110 8.33 6.31 -6.56
CA SER A 110 7.37 5.80 -7.54
C SER A 110 7.12 4.29 -7.44
N ILE A 111 8.00 3.54 -6.75
CA ILE A 111 7.81 2.11 -6.49
C ILE A 111 7.39 1.85 -5.04
N ASP A 112 6.65 0.76 -4.81
CA ASP A 112 6.32 0.31 -3.45
C ASP A 112 7.52 -0.41 -2.82
N ARG A 113 8.35 0.37 -2.12
CA ARG A 113 9.56 -0.14 -1.46
C ARG A 113 9.24 -1.21 -0.40
N ASP A 114 8.14 -1.07 0.32
CA ASP A 114 7.73 -2.02 1.37
C ASP A 114 7.40 -3.39 0.76
N LEU A 115 6.68 -3.39 -0.37
CA LEU A 115 6.38 -4.60 -1.13
C LEU A 115 7.65 -5.28 -1.64
N VAL A 116 8.58 -4.52 -2.23
CA VAL A 116 9.85 -5.08 -2.72
C VAL A 116 10.68 -5.65 -1.57
N GLN A 117 10.75 -4.95 -0.44
CA GLN A 117 11.43 -5.42 0.77
C GLN A 117 10.86 -6.74 1.29
N ALA A 118 9.53 -6.85 1.35
CA ALA A 118 8.84 -8.06 1.77
C ALA A 118 9.16 -9.24 0.84
N ASN A 119 9.16 -9.02 -0.48
CA ASN A 119 9.49 -10.05 -1.46
C ASN A 119 10.94 -10.55 -1.31
N ILE A 120 11.92 -9.65 -1.08
CA ILE A 120 13.31 -10.04 -0.77
C ILE A 120 13.36 -10.96 0.44
N TRP A 121 12.67 -10.59 1.53
CA TRP A 121 12.64 -11.44 2.73
C TRP A 121 11.93 -12.77 2.50
N ILE A 122 10.87 -12.82 1.68
CA ILE A 122 10.21 -14.07 1.32
C ILE A 122 11.17 -15.00 0.59
N ALA A 123 11.88 -14.52 -0.42
CA ALA A 123 12.84 -15.35 -1.18
C ALA A 123 14.03 -15.83 -0.31
N GLN A 124 14.41 -15.03 0.69
CA GLN A 124 15.41 -15.41 1.69
C GLN A 124 14.86 -16.36 2.78
N GLY A 125 13.58 -16.74 2.75
CA GLY A 125 12.93 -17.55 3.78
C GLY A 125 12.70 -16.82 5.12
N LYS A 126 12.92 -15.49 5.18
CA LYS A 126 12.73 -14.64 6.36
C LYS A 126 11.25 -14.26 6.53
N LEU A 127 10.36 -15.25 6.50
CA LEU A 127 8.89 -15.08 6.40
C LEU A 127 8.30 -14.21 7.52
N LYS A 128 8.79 -14.34 8.76
CA LYS A 128 8.30 -13.52 9.89
C LYS A 128 8.57 -12.02 9.70
N LYS A 129 9.72 -11.66 9.10
CA LYS A 129 10.07 -10.27 8.83
C LYS A 129 9.21 -9.69 7.70
N ALA A 130 9.04 -10.48 6.63
CA ALA A 130 8.14 -10.14 5.52
C ALA A 130 6.71 -9.90 6.02
N ALA A 131 6.15 -10.87 6.74
CA ALA A 131 4.80 -10.77 7.26
C ALA A 131 4.65 -9.55 8.16
N LYS A 132 5.50 -9.36 9.17
CA LYS A 132 5.41 -8.20 10.07
C LYS A 132 5.37 -6.87 9.31
N CYS A 133 6.27 -6.67 8.34
CA CYS A 133 6.30 -5.44 7.55
C CYS A 133 5.03 -5.24 6.70
N THR A 134 4.53 -6.30 6.05
CA THR A 134 3.28 -6.24 5.29
C THR A 134 2.07 -6.00 6.18
N GLU A 135 2.02 -6.60 7.36
CA GLU A 135 0.95 -6.41 8.36
C GLU A 135 0.93 -4.97 8.89
N GLU A 136 2.09 -4.40 9.20
CA GLU A 136 2.23 -2.99 9.59
C GLU A 136 1.79 -2.04 8.46
N LYS A 137 2.15 -2.35 7.21
CA LYS A 137 1.70 -1.61 6.04
C LYS A 137 0.18 -1.66 5.88
N LEU A 138 -0.42 -2.84 6.05
CA LEU A 138 -1.87 -3.03 5.98
C LEU A 138 -2.59 -2.16 7.01
N LEU A 139 -2.10 -2.11 8.25
CA LEU A 139 -2.66 -1.20 9.26
C LEU A 139 -2.52 0.28 8.88
N SER A 140 -1.36 0.68 8.35
CA SER A 140 -1.15 2.06 7.89
C SER A 140 -2.17 2.45 6.83
N VAL A 141 -2.33 1.62 5.78
CA VAL A 141 -3.29 1.89 4.70
C VAL A 141 -4.73 1.88 5.22
N THR A 142 -5.06 1.00 6.16
CA THR A 142 -6.40 0.98 6.76
C THR A 142 -6.70 2.28 7.52
N ASN A 143 -5.70 2.85 8.21
CA ASN A 143 -5.83 4.16 8.85
C ASN A 143 -5.97 5.31 7.83
N GLU A 144 -5.29 5.22 6.67
CA GLU A 144 -5.46 6.18 5.57
C GLU A 144 -6.87 6.12 4.98
N ILE A 145 -7.42 4.92 4.80
CA ILE A 145 -8.81 4.71 4.36
C ILE A 145 -9.77 5.35 5.36
N HIS A 146 -9.63 5.04 6.66
CA HIS A 146 -10.43 5.66 7.72
C HIS A 146 -10.36 7.20 7.63
N SER A 147 -9.17 7.79 7.58
CA SER A 147 -8.98 9.24 7.49
C SER A 147 -9.69 9.88 6.28
N ALA A 148 -9.60 9.23 5.12
CA ALA A 148 -10.29 9.68 3.92
C ALA A 148 -11.82 9.62 4.07
N LEU A 149 -12.35 8.52 4.64
CA LEU A 149 -13.77 8.36 4.93
C LEU A 149 -14.27 9.44 5.91
N MET A 150 -13.52 9.71 6.98
CA MET A 150 -13.86 10.76 7.95
C MET A 150 -13.93 12.14 7.29
N THR A 151 -12.97 12.45 6.41
CA THR A 151 -12.97 13.72 5.65
C THR A 151 -14.18 13.83 4.73
N LEU A 152 -14.51 12.75 4.00
CA LEU A 152 -15.68 12.73 3.12
C LEU A 152 -17.00 12.84 3.90
N MET A 153 -17.09 12.21 5.06
CA MET A 153 -18.24 12.32 5.97
C MET A 153 -18.40 13.76 6.46
N GLU A 154 -17.32 14.41 6.88
CA GLU A 154 -17.34 15.82 7.30
C GLU A 154 -17.83 16.75 6.18
N ILE A 155 -17.36 16.52 4.95
CA ILE A 155 -17.83 17.26 3.77
C ILE A 155 -19.34 17.02 3.55
N ALA A 156 -19.80 15.77 3.61
CA ALA A 156 -21.21 15.43 3.45
C ALA A 156 -22.10 16.10 4.52
N ILE A 157 -21.64 16.16 5.78
CA ILE A 157 -22.33 16.88 6.86
C ILE A 157 -22.42 18.38 6.54
N LYS A 158 -21.33 19.01 6.11
CA LYS A 158 -21.31 20.45 5.76
C LYS A 158 -22.16 20.80 4.55
N GLU A 159 -22.35 19.85 3.63
CA GLU A 159 -23.24 19.98 2.48
C GLU A 159 -24.68 19.52 2.78
N GLU A 160 -25.01 19.23 4.04
CA GLU A 160 -26.34 18.77 4.49
C GLU A 160 -26.80 17.45 3.84
N ARG A 161 -25.86 16.65 3.30
CA ARG A 161 -26.11 15.32 2.70
C ARG A 161 -26.05 14.23 3.76
N MET A 162 -27.00 14.23 4.68
CA MET A 162 -26.98 13.35 5.85
C MET A 162 -27.07 11.85 5.51
N ASP A 163 -27.81 11.47 4.46
CA ASP A 163 -27.88 10.07 4.01
C ASP A 163 -26.52 9.58 3.50
N ASP A 164 -25.76 10.45 2.81
CA ASP A 164 -24.41 10.12 2.34
C ASP A 164 -23.43 10.03 3.52
N ALA A 165 -23.57 10.90 4.52
CA ALA A 165 -22.74 10.87 5.73
C ALA A 165 -22.97 9.56 6.53
N GLU A 166 -24.23 9.12 6.66
CA GLU A 166 -24.58 7.83 7.30
C GLU A 166 -24.00 6.66 6.51
N TYR A 167 -24.13 6.68 5.17
CA TYR A 167 -23.54 5.65 4.31
C TYR A 167 -22.02 5.56 4.48
N ILE A 168 -21.31 6.70 4.52
CA ILE A 168 -19.86 6.73 4.71
C ILE A 168 -19.48 6.16 6.09
N ALA A 169 -20.23 6.49 7.14
CA ALA A 169 -20.01 5.92 8.47
C ALA A 169 -20.23 4.40 8.50
N ASP A 170 -21.23 3.89 7.77
CA ASP A 170 -21.46 2.46 7.60
C ASP A 170 -20.30 1.76 6.87
N VAL A 171 -19.73 2.41 5.84
CA VAL A 171 -18.54 1.91 5.13
C VAL A 171 -17.31 1.87 6.05
N ASP A 172 -17.11 2.89 6.89
CA ASP A 172 -16.02 2.92 7.87
C ASP A 172 -16.15 1.80 8.90
N ARG A 173 -17.36 1.61 9.45
CA ARG A 173 -17.68 0.50 10.35
C ARG A 173 -17.39 -0.86 9.69
N GLY A 174 -17.87 -1.07 8.48
CA GLY A 174 -17.66 -2.29 7.72
C GLY A 174 -16.18 -2.56 7.45
N SER A 175 -15.41 -1.50 7.17
CA SER A 175 -13.96 -1.57 6.95
C SER A 175 -13.23 -1.99 8.22
N ALA A 176 -13.55 -1.40 9.38
CA ALA A 176 -12.97 -1.79 10.67
C ALA A 176 -13.22 -3.26 11.00
N GLN A 177 -14.41 -3.80 10.66
CA GLN A 177 -14.75 -5.20 10.87
C GLN A 177 -14.04 -6.12 9.87
N LEU A 178 -14.00 -5.74 8.58
CA LEU A 178 -13.38 -6.51 7.51
C LEU A 178 -11.88 -6.71 7.74
N PHE A 179 -11.23 -5.69 8.29
CA PHE A 179 -9.80 -5.69 8.60
C PHE A 179 -9.51 -6.10 10.05
N ASP A 180 -10.41 -6.80 10.75
CA ASP A 180 -10.20 -7.30 12.12
C ASP A 180 -9.62 -6.26 13.12
N LEU A 181 -9.97 -4.99 12.93
CA LEU A 181 -9.50 -3.92 13.81
C LEU A 181 -10.21 -4.01 15.17
N TRP A 182 -9.74 -3.21 16.13
CA TRP A 182 -10.40 -3.13 17.42
C TRP A 182 -11.85 -2.69 17.24
N GLU A 183 -12.79 -3.39 17.88
CA GLU A 183 -14.22 -3.08 17.81
C GLU A 183 -14.56 -1.62 18.14
N TYR A 184 -13.74 -0.93 18.93
CA TYR A 184 -13.83 0.52 19.12
C TYR A 184 -13.88 1.31 17.81
N ASN A 185 -13.04 0.95 16.83
CA ASN A 185 -12.95 1.63 15.53
C ASN A 185 -14.27 1.54 14.76
N SER A 186 -15.04 0.46 14.92
CA SER A 186 -16.35 0.28 14.28
C SER A 186 -17.43 1.29 14.69
N TYR A 187 -17.19 2.07 15.74
CA TYR A 187 -18.13 3.07 16.26
C TYR A 187 -17.66 4.52 16.07
N VAL A 188 -16.42 4.76 15.66
CA VAL A 188 -15.81 6.10 15.63
C VAL A 188 -16.56 7.03 14.67
N ALA A 189 -16.77 6.59 13.42
CA ALA A 189 -17.45 7.41 12.41
C ALA A 189 -18.89 7.77 12.82
N HIS A 190 -19.70 6.79 13.21
CA HIS A 190 -21.06 7.02 13.68
C HIS A 190 -21.12 7.91 14.93
N SER A 191 -20.15 7.77 15.86
CA SER A 191 -20.08 8.65 17.01
C SER A 191 -19.91 10.10 16.57
N GLN A 192 -18.96 10.40 15.69
CA GLN A 192 -18.75 11.77 15.21
C GLN A 192 -19.94 12.30 14.41
N LEU A 193 -20.54 11.46 13.55
CA LEU A 193 -21.72 11.82 12.78
C LEU A 193 -22.90 12.24 13.67
N TYR A 194 -23.25 11.41 14.66
CA TYR A 194 -24.42 11.67 15.50
C TYR A 194 -24.20 12.82 16.47
N ILE A 195 -22.96 13.05 16.92
CA ILE A 195 -22.59 14.25 17.70
C ILE A 195 -22.78 15.50 16.83
N ALA A 196 -22.22 15.51 15.62
CA ALA A 196 -22.34 16.64 14.70
C ALA A 196 -23.82 16.93 14.33
N ALA A 197 -24.62 15.88 14.12
CA ALA A 197 -26.06 15.98 13.86
C ALA A 197 -26.90 16.31 15.10
N LYS A 198 -26.29 16.32 16.30
CA LYS A 198 -26.97 16.47 17.59
C LYS A 198 -28.12 15.47 17.78
N ASP A 199 -27.94 14.23 17.29
CA ASP A 199 -28.95 13.17 17.38
C ASP A 199 -29.05 12.65 18.82
N ARG A 200 -30.11 13.04 19.52
CA ARG A 200 -30.34 12.70 20.93
C ARG A 200 -30.66 11.22 21.18
N LYS A 201 -31.03 10.46 20.14
CA LYS A 201 -31.32 9.03 20.26
C LYS A 201 -30.09 8.21 19.93
N LYS A 202 -29.48 8.46 18.77
CA LYS A 202 -28.38 7.65 18.26
C LYS A 202 -27.04 7.95 18.94
N SER A 203 -26.76 9.20 19.33
CA SER A 203 -25.49 9.57 19.99
C SER A 203 -25.25 8.80 21.30
N PRO A 204 -26.19 8.76 22.26
CA PRO A 204 -25.98 7.99 23.49
C PRO A 204 -25.87 6.48 23.23
N GLU A 205 -26.55 5.96 22.21
CA GLU A 205 -26.51 4.54 21.85
C GLU A 205 -25.12 4.14 21.36
N VAL A 206 -24.59 4.86 20.36
CA VAL A 206 -23.27 4.56 19.80
C VAL A 206 -22.15 4.79 20.83
N LEU A 207 -22.23 5.85 21.64
CA LEU A 207 -21.24 6.13 22.69
C LEU A 207 -21.19 5.02 23.73
N ARG A 208 -22.34 4.44 24.11
CA ARG A 208 -22.35 3.30 25.05
C ARG A 208 -21.68 2.08 24.44
N ALA A 209 -21.96 1.75 23.18
CA ALA A 209 -21.34 0.62 22.49
C ALA A 209 -19.83 0.81 22.34
N MET A 210 -19.41 2.02 21.95
CA MET A 210 -18.02 2.46 21.84
C MET A 210 -17.27 2.37 23.17
N LEU A 211 -17.87 2.86 24.27
CA LEU A 211 -17.24 2.77 25.59
C LEU A 211 -17.19 1.32 26.11
N ALA A 212 -18.18 0.50 25.78
CA ALA A 212 -18.18 -0.92 26.16
C ALA A 212 -17.07 -1.69 25.46
N SER A 213 -16.81 -1.40 24.17
CA SER A 213 -15.79 -2.12 23.39
C SER A 213 -14.35 -1.84 23.87
N LEU A 214 -14.09 -0.68 24.48
CA LEU A 214 -12.78 -0.37 25.09
C LEU A 214 -12.36 -1.32 26.21
N THR A 215 -13.32 -1.98 26.85
CA THR A 215 -13.06 -2.94 27.93
C THR A 215 -12.88 -4.37 27.43
N LYS A 216 -13.16 -4.62 26.13
CA LYS A 216 -12.96 -5.91 25.51
C LYS A 216 -11.49 -6.07 25.15
N LYS A 217 -10.95 -7.26 25.45
CA LYS A 217 -9.59 -7.62 25.07
C LYS A 217 -9.50 -7.66 23.55
N TRP A 218 -8.56 -6.91 22.98
CA TRP A 218 -8.24 -6.97 21.55
C TRP A 218 -6.94 -7.73 21.36
N GLU A 219 -7.05 -8.92 20.77
CA GLU A 219 -5.89 -9.77 20.43
C GLU A 219 -5.68 -9.73 18.91
N ILE A 220 -5.09 -8.63 18.45
CA ILE A 220 -4.86 -8.39 17.02
C ILE A 220 -4.12 -9.55 16.33
N ASP A 221 -3.21 -10.22 17.04
CA ASP A 221 -2.40 -11.33 16.53
C ASP A 221 -3.15 -12.67 16.38
N GLN A 222 -4.39 -12.75 16.85
CA GLN A 222 -5.25 -13.90 16.56
C GLN A 222 -5.82 -13.84 15.15
N SER A 223 -5.97 -12.63 14.60
CA SER A 223 -6.32 -12.45 13.20
C SER A 223 -5.21 -13.00 12.30
N PRO A 224 -5.55 -13.75 11.23
CA PRO A 224 -4.61 -14.08 10.17
C PRO A 224 -4.00 -12.85 9.47
N LEU A 225 -4.63 -11.67 9.60
CA LEU A 225 -4.17 -10.42 8.98
C LEU A 225 -3.01 -9.76 9.73
N TYR A 226 -2.73 -10.12 10.99
CA TYR A 226 -1.75 -9.43 11.86
C TYR A 226 -0.97 -10.39 12.77
N ARG A 227 -0.65 -11.59 12.28
CA ARG A 227 -0.07 -12.68 13.08
C ARG A 227 1.29 -12.32 13.70
N TYR A 228 2.08 -11.49 13.04
CA TYR A 228 3.46 -11.16 13.37
C TYR A 228 3.67 -9.72 13.83
N ILE A 229 2.61 -8.93 13.95
CA ILE A 229 2.70 -7.57 14.47
C ILE A 229 3.18 -7.58 15.92
N GLU A 230 4.03 -6.60 16.25
CA GLU A 230 4.46 -6.45 17.64
C GLU A 230 3.30 -5.99 18.51
N LYS A 231 2.95 -6.83 19.49
CA LYS A 231 2.12 -6.40 20.60
C LYS A 231 2.92 -5.39 21.41
N LYS A 232 2.41 -4.16 21.48
CA LYS A 232 2.71 -3.37 22.67
C LYS A 232 2.02 -4.06 23.84
N GLU A 233 2.75 -4.38 24.90
CA GLU A 233 2.15 -4.85 26.14
C GLU A 233 1.29 -3.72 26.70
N VAL A 234 0.02 -3.73 26.32
CA VAL A 234 -0.97 -2.83 26.84
C VAL A 234 -1.44 -3.43 28.15
N ASP A 235 -1.08 -2.79 29.27
CA ASP A 235 -1.56 -3.12 30.62
C ASP A 235 -3.07 -3.42 30.57
N GLN A 236 -3.53 -4.49 31.25
CA GLN A 236 -4.95 -4.86 31.29
C GLN A 236 -5.84 -3.69 31.77
N ALA A 237 -5.29 -2.76 32.54
CA ALA A 237 -6.01 -1.56 32.97
C ALA A 237 -6.11 -0.45 31.90
N PHE A 238 -5.42 -0.54 30.77
CA PHE A 238 -5.38 0.52 29.75
C PHE A 238 -6.75 0.80 29.14
N GLY A 239 -7.51 -0.22 28.76
CA GLY A 239 -8.87 -0.06 28.21
C GLY A 239 -9.78 0.71 29.18
N GLY A 240 -9.73 0.35 30.47
CA GLY A 240 -10.46 1.06 31.52
C GLY A 240 -9.95 2.49 31.79
N LYS A 241 -8.64 2.74 31.67
CA LYS A 241 -8.05 4.09 31.76
C LYS A 241 -8.54 4.96 30.58
N LEU A 242 -8.51 4.43 29.37
CA LEU A 242 -8.96 5.12 28.16
C LEU A 242 -10.47 5.41 28.20
N GLN A 243 -11.27 4.43 28.64
CA GLN A 243 -12.71 4.61 28.84
C GLN A 243 -13.00 5.77 29.82
N LYS A 244 -12.29 5.85 30.95
CA LYS A 244 -12.44 6.95 31.93
C LYS A 244 -12.05 8.29 31.33
N LEU A 245 -10.96 8.35 30.57
CA LEU A 245 -10.50 9.57 29.91
C LEU A 245 -11.54 10.09 28.90
N ILE A 246 -12.09 9.19 28.08
CA ILE A 246 -13.15 9.57 27.12
C ILE A 246 -14.39 10.05 27.87
N ILE A 247 -14.87 9.32 28.89
CA ILE A 247 -16.02 9.78 29.70
C ILE A 247 -15.77 11.17 30.30
N GLN A 248 -14.56 11.45 30.75
CA GLN A 248 -14.21 12.76 31.30
C GLN A 248 -14.21 13.84 30.21
N SER A 249 -13.66 13.57 29.02
CA SER A 249 -13.66 14.53 27.92
C SER A 249 -15.08 14.87 27.48
N LEU A 250 -15.95 13.85 27.35
CA LEU A 250 -17.34 14.04 26.93
C LEU A 250 -18.16 14.90 27.90
N ARG A 251 -17.83 14.92 29.20
CA ARG A 251 -18.50 15.76 30.20
C ARG A 251 -18.11 17.23 30.13
N THR A 252 -16.94 17.52 29.56
CA THR A 252 -16.42 18.89 29.45
C THR A 252 -16.57 19.45 28.04
N ASP A 253 -17.07 18.66 27.10
CA ASP A 253 -17.19 19.01 25.70
C ASP A 253 -18.46 19.84 25.44
N GLU A 254 -18.29 21.03 24.89
CA GLU A 254 -19.41 21.91 24.52
C GLU A 254 -20.30 21.26 23.45
N GLU A 255 -19.73 20.46 22.54
CA GLU A 255 -20.49 19.75 21.53
C GLU A 255 -21.43 18.71 22.13
N MET A 256 -21.24 18.30 23.39
CA MET A 256 -22.07 17.33 24.10
C MET A 256 -23.22 17.93 24.91
N GLN A 257 -23.32 19.27 25.02
CA GLN A 257 -24.38 19.93 25.81
C GLN A 257 -25.80 19.59 25.34
N PHE A 258 -25.99 19.21 24.08
CA PHE A 258 -27.29 18.77 23.57
C PHE A 258 -27.79 17.49 24.26
N LEU A 259 -26.94 16.74 24.96
CA LEU A 259 -27.33 15.55 25.72
C LEU A 259 -27.78 15.87 27.15
N GLU A 260 -27.45 17.05 27.69
CA GLU A 260 -27.77 17.45 29.06
C GLU A 260 -29.14 18.12 29.18
N ASN A 261 -29.55 18.87 28.16
CA ASN A 261 -30.78 19.66 28.17
C ASN A 261 -32.02 18.76 27.91
N ARG A 262 -32.75 18.38 28.96
CA ARG A 262 -34.04 17.66 28.90
C ARG A 262 -35.19 18.54 28.41
#